data_AF-A0A661XPH5-F1
#
_entry.id   AF-A0A661XPH5-F1
#
_cell.length_a   1.000
_cell.length_b   1.000
_cell.length_c   1.000
_cell.angle_alpha   90.00
_cell.angle_beta   90.00
_cell.angle_gamma   90.00
#
_symmetry.space_group_name_H-M   'P 1'
#
loop_
_entity.id
_entity.type
_entity.pdbx_description
1 polymer ?
#
loop_
_entity_poly.entity_id
_entity_poly.type
_entity_poly.pdbx_seq_one_letter_code
_entity_poly.pdbx_strand_id
1 'polypeptide(L)'
;MSTANTINQPEKKSSNILRFLIFSLTLGLAPFYPEPHIIGKVQWLMGGAVGMQPMDWFDLVLHGTPWLLFFGAIIWEAKQKFLG
;
A
#
# COMPACT_ATOMS: atom_id res chain seq x y z
N MET A 1 18.46 -19.56 43.26
CA MET A 1 17.40 -18.57 42.97
C MET A 1 17.57 -18.14 41.52
N SER A 2 16.51 -18.29 40.72
CA SER A 2 16.51 -18.43 39.26
C SER A 2 16.93 -17.17 38.48
N THR A 3 17.88 -17.31 37.53
CA THR A 3 18.21 -16.29 36.51
C THR A 3 18.20 -16.85 35.08
N ALA A 4 17.54 -17.98 34.85
CA ALA A 4 17.41 -18.58 33.51
C ALA A 4 16.00 -18.34 32.96
N ASN A 5 15.72 -17.15 32.41
CA ASN A 5 14.53 -16.95 31.55
C ASN A 5 14.53 -15.71 30.63
N THR A 6 15.64 -14.98 30.47
CA THR A 6 15.67 -13.75 29.65
C THR A 6 16.24 -13.93 28.23
N ILE A 7 16.62 -15.15 27.82
CA ILE A 7 17.44 -15.36 26.61
C ILE A 7 16.69 -15.73 25.33
N ASN A 8 15.35 -15.91 25.31
CA ASN A 8 14.64 -16.31 24.08
C ASN A 8 13.25 -15.67 23.97
N GLN A 9 13.17 -14.34 23.86
CA GLN A 9 11.95 -13.72 23.33
C GLN A 9 12.03 -13.78 21.80
N PRO A 10 11.11 -14.46 21.09
CA PRO A 10 11.14 -14.48 19.64
C PRO A 10 10.97 -13.05 19.14
N GLU A 11 11.89 -12.56 18.31
CA GLU A 11 11.78 -11.22 17.74
C GLU A 11 10.47 -11.10 16.97
N LYS A 12 9.54 -10.29 17.51
CA LYS A 12 8.24 -10.07 16.89
C LYS A 12 8.44 -9.23 15.64
N LYS A 13 8.43 -9.87 14.47
CA LYS A 13 8.48 -9.19 13.17
C LYS A 13 7.35 -8.15 13.09
N SER A 14 7.72 -6.88 12.91
CA SER A 14 6.76 -5.79 12.73
C SER A 14 6.22 -5.79 11.30
N SER A 15 4.91 -6.02 11.16
CA SER A 15 4.24 -5.93 9.86
C SER A 15 4.01 -4.47 9.49
N ASN A 16 4.42 -4.10 8.27
CA ASN A 16 4.17 -2.76 7.72
C ASN A 16 2.82 -2.65 7.00
N ILE A 17 2.04 -3.75 6.92
CA ILE A 17 0.76 -3.79 6.20
C ILE A 17 -0.20 -2.71 6.72
N LEU A 18 -0.30 -2.53 8.05
CA LEU A 18 -1.18 -1.52 8.64
C LEU A 18 -0.79 -0.10 8.20
N ARG A 19 0.50 0.20 8.09
CA ARG A 19 0.98 1.52 7.65
C ARG A 19 0.57 1.78 6.21
N PHE A 20 0.82 0.82 5.32
CA PHE A 20 0.44 0.95 3.92
C PHE A 20 -1.07 0.98 3.71
N LEU A 21 -1.84 0.25 4.53
CA LEU A 21 -3.29 0.36 4.53
C LEU A 21 -3.75 1.77 4.87
N ILE A 22 -3.21 2.36 5.95
CA ILE A 22 -3.55 3.74 6.35
C ILE A 22 -3.20 4.73 5.23
N PHE A 23 -2.02 4.62 4.61
CA PHE A 23 -1.66 5.48 3.48
C PHE A 23 -2.56 5.26 2.26
N SER A 24 -2.98 4.03 1.99
CA SER A 24 -3.90 3.73 0.88
C SER A 24 -5.28 4.34 1.10
N LEU A 25 -5.81 4.22 2.33
CA LEU A 25 -7.11 4.76 2.68
C LEU A 25 -7.12 6.29 2.82
N THR A 26 -5.96 6.92 3.02
CA THR A 26 -5.82 8.37 3.12
C THR A 26 -5.35 8.99 1.81
N LEU A 27 -4.05 8.94 1.54
CA LEU A 27 -3.45 9.49 0.32
C LEU A 27 -3.95 8.78 -0.94
N GLY A 28 -4.12 7.45 -0.90
CA GLY A 28 -4.52 6.68 -2.08
C GLY A 28 -5.97 6.89 -2.53
N LEU A 29 -6.85 7.37 -1.64
CA LEU A 29 -8.24 7.68 -1.95
C LEU A 29 -8.53 9.18 -2.02
N ALA A 30 -7.54 10.03 -1.76
CA ALA A 30 -7.73 11.47 -1.83
C ALA A 30 -7.98 11.93 -3.30
N PRO A 31 -8.69 13.04 -3.48
CA PRO A 31 -9.67 13.63 -2.56
C PRO A 31 -10.90 12.72 -2.42
N PHE A 32 -11.55 12.71 -1.25
CA PHE A 32 -12.72 11.86 -1.02
C PHE A 32 -14.02 12.37 -1.66
N TYR A 33 -14.03 13.62 -2.13
CA TYR A 33 -15.17 14.27 -2.75
C TYR A 33 -14.70 15.18 -3.91
N PRO A 34 -15.42 15.24 -5.05
CA PRO A 34 -16.61 14.44 -5.38
C PRO A 34 -16.30 12.96 -5.61
N GLU A 35 -15.09 12.63 -6.08
CA GLU A 35 -14.60 11.26 -6.24
C GLU A 35 -13.07 11.19 -6.05
N PRO A 36 -12.53 10.06 -5.58
CA PRO A 36 -11.08 9.79 -5.53
C PRO A 36 -10.39 9.97 -6.88
N HIS A 37 -9.27 10.69 -6.90
CA HIS A 37 -8.50 10.93 -8.14
C HIS A 37 -8.12 9.61 -8.83
N ILE A 38 -7.77 8.58 -8.07
CA ILE A 38 -7.40 7.27 -8.61
C ILE A 38 -8.49 6.67 -9.51
N ILE A 39 -9.77 6.86 -9.19
CA ILE A 39 -10.88 6.30 -9.98
C ILE A 39 -10.91 6.94 -11.36
N GLY A 40 -10.93 8.28 -11.41
CA GLY A 40 -10.92 9.02 -12.67
C GLY A 40 -9.68 8.71 -13.51
N LYS A 41 -8.48 8.62 -12.90
CA LYS A 41 -7.26 8.28 -13.66
C LYS A 41 -7.30 6.85 -14.20
N VAL A 42 -7.82 5.87 -13.45
CA VAL A 42 -7.96 4.48 -13.94
C VAL A 42 -8.95 4.42 -15.10
N GLN A 43 -10.09 5.09 -15.01
CA GLN A 43 -11.05 5.18 -16.13
C GLN A 43 -10.41 5.82 -17.36
N TRP A 44 -9.62 6.88 -17.16
CA TRP A 44 -8.91 7.55 -18.25
C TRP A 44 -7.87 6.64 -18.92
N LEU A 45 -7.13 5.86 -18.13
CA LEU A 45 -6.23 4.83 -18.65
C LEU A 45 -6.97 3.79 -19.48
N MET A 46 -8.15 3.33 -19.01
CA MET A 46 -8.98 2.38 -19.76
C MET A 46 -9.47 2.97 -21.09
N GLY A 47 -9.64 4.30 -21.16
CA GLY A 47 -9.92 5.05 -22.38
C GLY A 47 -8.70 5.32 -23.28
N GLY A 48 -7.54 4.73 -22.99
CA GLY A 48 -6.32 4.86 -23.79
C GLY A 48 -5.44 6.06 -23.44
N ALA A 49 -5.67 6.71 -22.29
CA ALA A 49 -4.87 7.85 -21.80
C ALA A 49 -4.77 9.04 -22.79
N VAL A 50 -5.74 9.16 -23.71
CA VAL A 50 -5.74 10.21 -24.72
C VAL A 50 -5.87 11.58 -24.03
N GLY A 51 -4.91 12.47 -24.29
CA GLY A 51 -4.89 13.83 -23.74
C GLY A 51 -4.40 13.95 -22.29
N MET A 52 -3.91 12.86 -21.68
CA MET A 52 -3.47 12.85 -20.29
C MET A 52 -2.23 13.75 -20.10
N GLN A 53 -2.34 14.73 -19.21
CA GLN A 53 -1.27 15.69 -18.92
C GLN A 53 -0.25 15.12 -17.93
N PRO A 54 0.97 15.67 -17.86
CA PRO A 54 1.97 15.22 -16.88
C PRO A 54 1.45 15.21 -15.43
N MET A 55 0.59 16.18 -15.07
CA MET A 55 -0.04 16.22 -13.74
C MET A 55 -1.01 15.07 -13.51
N ASP A 56 -1.73 14.61 -14.54
CA ASP A 56 -2.63 13.47 -14.44
C ASP A 56 -1.86 12.17 -14.20
N TRP A 57 -0.70 12.03 -14.84
CA TRP A 57 0.24 10.92 -14.60
C TRP A 57 0.80 10.97 -13.18
N PHE A 58 1.16 12.16 -12.71
CA PHE A 58 1.62 12.34 -11.34
C PHE A 58 0.54 11.94 -10.34
N ASP A 59 -0.71 12.40 -10.53
CA ASP A 59 -1.84 12.01 -9.70
C ASP A 59 -2.04 10.49 -9.68
N LEU A 60 -2.02 9.84 -10.84
CA LEU A 60 -2.15 8.39 -10.93
C LEU A 60 -1.06 7.67 -10.12
N VAL A 61 0.20 8.09 -10.25
CA VAL A 61 1.32 7.49 -9.53
C VAL A 61 1.22 7.78 -8.03
N LEU A 62 0.96 9.02 -7.64
CA LEU A 62 0.89 9.44 -6.24
C LEU A 62 -0.20 8.68 -5.48
N HIS A 63 -1.39 8.59 -6.07
CA HIS A 63 -2.53 7.93 -5.43
C HIS A 63 -2.46 6.40 -5.59
N GLY A 64 -1.83 5.88 -6.65
CA GLY A 64 -1.66 4.45 -6.89
C GLY A 64 -0.55 3.79 -6.09
N THR A 65 0.54 4.51 -5.80
CA THR A 65 1.71 3.95 -5.09
C THR A 65 1.36 3.34 -3.73
N PRO A 66 0.56 3.99 -2.85
CA PRO A 66 0.15 3.39 -1.58
C PRO A 66 -0.51 2.01 -1.73
N TRP A 67 -1.38 1.84 -2.73
CA TRP A 67 -2.06 0.58 -3.00
C TRP A 67 -1.10 -0.52 -3.44
N LEU A 68 -0.16 -0.20 -4.32
CA LEU A 68 0.88 -1.16 -4.76
C LEU A 68 1.73 -1.64 -3.58
N LEU A 69 2.11 -0.74 -2.68
CA LEU A 69 2.87 -1.08 -1.47
C LEU A 69 2.04 -1.95 -0.51
N PHE A 70 0.75 -1.64 -0.35
CA PHE A 70 -0.15 -2.43 0.50
C PHE A 70 -0.31 -3.87 -0.01
N PHE A 71 -0.65 -4.05 -1.29
CA PHE A 71 -0.79 -5.39 -1.89
C PHE A 71 0.56 -6.12 -1.94
N GLY A 72 1.65 -5.42 -2.26
CA GLY A 72 2.99 -5.99 -2.24
C GLY A 72 3.38 -6.51 -0.86
N ALA A 73 3.07 -5.77 0.20
CA ALA A 73 3.32 -6.20 1.58
C ALA A 73 2.49 -7.43 1.97
N ILE A 74 1.21 -7.50 1.57
CA ILE A 74 0.36 -8.67 1.79
C ILE A 74 0.95 -9.90 1.08
N ILE A 75 1.29 -9.78 -0.20
CA ILE A 75 1.85 -10.88 -0.99
C ILE A 75 3.18 -11.34 -0.40
N TRP A 76 4.04 -10.40 0.00
CA TRP A 76 5.31 -10.69 0.64
C TRP A 76 5.11 -11.47 1.94
N GLU A 77 4.28 -10.97 2.86
CA GLU A 77 4.04 -11.66 4.13
C GLU A 77 3.35 -13.02 3.96
N ALA A 78 2.42 -13.14 3.01
CA ALA A 78 1.82 -14.42 2.66
C ALA A 78 2.88 -15.41 2.17
N LYS A 79 3.76 -14.99 1.24
CA LYS A 79 4.88 -15.81 0.77
C LYS A 79 5.78 -16.27 1.92
N GLN A 80 6.16 -15.38 2.83
CA GLN A 80 7.01 -15.73 3.96
C GLN A 80 6.34 -16.73 4.93
N LYS A 81 5.00 -16.71 5.02
CA LYS A 81 4.24 -17.65 5.86
C LYS A 81 4.08 -19.03 5.21
N PHE A 82 4.04 -19.10 3.88
CA PHE A 82 3.85 -20.36 3.13
C PHE A 82 5.15 -21.02 2.66
N LEU A 83 6.22 -20.25 2.47
CA LEU A 83 7.53 -20.72 2.01
C LEU A 83 8.58 -20.80 3.13
N GLY A 84 8.25 -20.29 4.31
CA GLY A 84 9.11 -20.29 5.50
C GLY A 84 8.77 -21.37 6.50
#